data_AF-A0AAV9H851-F1
#
_entry.id   AF-A0AAV9H851-F1
#
_cell.length_a   1.000
_cell.length_b   1.000
_cell.length_c   1.000
_cell.angle_alpha   90.00
_cell.angle_beta   90.00
_cell.angle_gamma   90.00
#
_symmetry.space_group_name_H-M   'P 1'
#
loop_
_entity.id
_entity.type
_entity.pdbx_description
1 polymer ?
#
loop_
_entity_poly.entity_id
_entity_poly.type
_entity_poly.pdbx_seq_one_letter_code
_entity_poly.pdbx_strand_id
1 'polypeptide(L)'
;MFESWYAQHDEKTKFWLEFQVISDGLTAAPSPAAPPSTTTAPPPPLEQHQPPQPPSPPSTPQTFHPFPYLPFELRLKIWEELLQPRIILAACFDSRFAAHKRSQLALRPSLPPTPVLLLISRETRALALRHYELSFAWKLPPRLASPEAGALPTSGPARVWFNFRLDALLLMGELEPFDQYGFNSPMVYFLRREDCKRVRHVAVAYEELHLGVYESEQIFGSLFHVVDRFPGAERLLVTSTLRDAETRHLVLPAADNVIQKVWLAWVNGTSIVTSSLASKQILMIREDDLADFVAHHS
;
A
#
# COMPACT_ATOMS: atom_id res chain seq x y z
N MET A 1 -20.37 -27.59 -12.05
CA MET A 1 -21.12 -26.86 -13.09
C MET A 1 -20.20 -25.73 -13.53
N PHE A 2 -19.33 -26.03 -14.50
CA PHE A 2 -18.33 -25.10 -15.05
C PHE A 2 -19.05 -24.19 -16.06
N GLU A 3 -19.60 -23.07 -15.60
CA GLU A 3 -19.85 -21.97 -16.51
C GLU A 3 -18.51 -21.30 -16.78
N SER A 4 -18.09 -21.40 -18.03
CA SER A 4 -16.85 -20.85 -18.55
C SER A 4 -16.75 -19.35 -18.20
N TRP A 5 -15.76 -19.01 -17.38
CA TRP A 5 -15.29 -17.63 -17.15
C TRP A 5 -14.93 -16.90 -18.47
N TYR A 6 -14.78 -17.64 -19.57
CA TYR A 6 -14.46 -17.14 -20.90
C TYR A 6 -15.64 -17.20 -21.90
N ALA A 7 -16.86 -17.61 -21.49
CA ALA A 7 -17.98 -17.79 -22.42
C ALA A 7 -18.88 -16.55 -22.63
N GLN A 8 -18.54 -15.39 -22.07
CA GLN A 8 -19.18 -14.12 -22.48
C GLN A 8 -18.40 -13.50 -23.63
N HIS A 9 -18.56 -14.09 -24.82
CA HIS A 9 -17.79 -13.75 -26.03
C HIS A 9 -18.32 -12.56 -26.85
N ASP A 10 -19.23 -11.73 -26.32
CA ASP A 10 -19.80 -10.59 -27.08
C ASP A 10 -19.59 -9.20 -26.45
N GLU A 11 -19.07 -9.10 -25.22
CA GLU A 11 -18.77 -7.79 -24.62
C GLU A 11 -17.27 -7.47 -24.72
N LYS A 12 -16.95 -6.44 -25.51
CA LYS A 12 -15.60 -5.85 -25.55
C LYS A 12 -15.22 -5.37 -24.15
N THR A 13 -14.33 -6.10 -23.51
CA THR A 13 -13.83 -5.79 -22.17
C THR A 13 -13.04 -4.48 -22.22
N LYS A 14 -13.32 -3.57 -21.28
CA LYS A 14 -12.65 -2.27 -21.17
C LYS A 14 -11.85 -2.21 -19.88
N PHE A 15 -10.65 -1.66 -19.96
CA PHE A 15 -9.75 -1.51 -18.82
C PHE A 15 -9.44 -0.04 -18.52
N TRP A 16 -9.15 0.29 -17.26
CA TRP A 16 -8.67 1.62 -16.84
C TRP A 16 -7.99 1.54 -15.47
N LEU A 17 -7.23 2.58 -15.11
CA LEU A 17 -6.65 2.70 -13.77
C LEU A 17 -7.38 3.74 -12.93
N GLU A 18 -7.63 3.39 -11.67
CA GLU A 18 -8.03 4.33 -10.62
C GLU A 18 -6.99 4.32 -9.48
N PHE A 19 -6.86 5.45 -8.78
CA PHE A 19 -5.94 5.60 -7.67
C PHE A 19 -6.67 6.07 -6.43
N GLN A 20 -6.31 5.54 -5.28
CA GLN A 20 -6.90 5.88 -3.98
C GLN A 20 -5.82 5.90 -2.90
N VAL A 21 -5.86 6.87 -2.00
CA VAL A 21 -5.01 6.87 -0.81
C VAL A 21 -5.75 6.13 0.29
N ILE A 22 -5.18 5.02 0.77
CA ILE A 22 -5.82 4.17 1.78
C ILE A 22 -5.18 4.33 3.18
N SER A 23 -3.98 4.89 3.25
CA SER A 23 -3.35 5.30 4.50
C SER A 23 -2.46 6.52 4.25
N ASP A 24 -2.49 7.48 5.17
CA ASP A 24 -1.63 8.66 5.17
C ASP A 24 -0.47 8.57 6.16
N GLY A 25 -0.36 7.44 6.89
CA GLY A 25 0.65 7.21 7.93
C GLY A 25 0.49 8.08 9.19
N LEU A 26 -0.49 8.99 9.23
CA LEU A 26 -0.75 9.89 10.36
C LEU A 26 -1.87 9.39 11.25
N THR A 27 -2.76 8.57 10.68
CA THR A 27 -3.84 7.92 11.40
C THR A 27 -3.28 6.70 12.15
N ALA A 28 -3.02 6.86 13.45
CA ALA A 28 -2.65 5.74 14.30
C ALA A 28 -3.78 4.69 14.31
N ALA A 29 -3.43 3.41 14.16
CA ALA A 29 -4.34 2.33 14.51
C ALA A 29 -4.86 2.57 15.94
N PRO A 30 -6.15 2.32 16.24
CA PRO A 30 -6.65 2.42 17.59
C PRO A 30 -5.81 1.49 18.47
N SER A 31 -5.00 2.08 19.35
CA SER A 31 -4.27 1.35 20.37
C SER A 31 -5.26 0.48 21.13
N PRO A 32 -5.03 -0.85 21.30
CA PRO A 32 -5.91 -1.67 22.10
C PRO A 32 -5.98 -1.02 23.48
N ALA A 33 -7.17 -0.56 23.84
CA ALA A 33 -7.43 0.20 25.05
C ALA A 33 -6.68 -0.44 26.23
N ALA A 34 -5.75 0.31 26.81
CA ALA A 34 -5.10 -0.11 28.05
C ALA A 34 -6.20 -0.49 29.04
N PRO A 35 -6.13 -1.69 29.68
CA PRO A 35 -7.16 -2.10 30.62
C PRO A 35 -7.29 -1.05 31.72
N PRO A 36 -8.50 -0.68 32.14
CA PRO A 36 -8.69 0.29 33.21
C PRO A 36 -8.04 -0.26 34.48
N SER A 37 -7.06 0.48 34.99
CA SER A 37 -6.40 0.24 36.28
C SER A 37 -7.45 0.28 37.39
N THR A 38 -8.06 -0.87 37.68
CA THR A 38 -8.93 -1.07 38.83
C THR A 38 -8.05 -1.35 40.03
N THR A 39 -7.57 -0.29 40.66
CA THR A 39 -6.95 -0.36 41.98
C THR A 39 -8.05 -0.66 42.99
N THR A 40 -8.16 -1.93 43.41
CA THR A 40 -8.88 -2.29 44.64
C THR A 40 -8.03 -3.29 45.40
N ALA A 41 -7.03 -2.77 46.12
CA ALA A 41 -6.34 -3.50 47.17
C ALA A 41 -6.91 -3.06 48.53
N PRO A 42 -7.14 -3.99 49.49
CA PRO A 42 -7.60 -3.66 50.83
C PRO A 42 -6.45 -3.06 51.68
N PRO A 43 -6.75 -2.26 52.72
CA PRO A 43 -5.72 -1.57 53.49
C PRO A 43 -4.98 -2.53 54.45
N PRO A 44 -3.66 -2.38 54.65
CA PRO A 44 -2.94 -3.04 55.72
C PRO A 44 -3.12 -2.28 57.06
N PRO A 45 -2.80 -2.92 58.21
CA PRO A 45 -3.02 -2.33 59.53
C PRO A 45 -1.96 -1.30 59.93
N LEU A 46 -2.38 -0.43 60.84
CA LEU A 46 -1.69 0.74 61.40
C LEU A 46 -0.28 0.43 61.93
N GLU A 47 0.74 1.05 61.34
CA GLU A 47 2.06 1.27 61.94
C GLU A 47 2.48 2.75 61.84
N GLN A 48 3.34 3.14 62.77
CA GLN A 48 3.45 4.45 63.38
C GLN A 48 4.22 5.52 62.56
N HIS A 49 3.64 6.72 62.55
CA HIS A 49 4.24 8.07 62.48
C HIS A 49 5.71 8.22 62.02
N GLN A 50 5.88 8.68 60.78
CA GLN A 50 6.96 9.57 60.36
C GLN A 50 6.30 10.86 59.84
N PRO A 51 6.72 12.07 60.28
CA PRO A 51 6.10 13.30 59.79
C PRO A 51 6.33 13.42 58.27
N PRO A 52 5.29 13.72 57.47
CA PRO A 52 5.40 13.76 56.03
C PRO A 52 6.33 14.91 55.62
N GLN A 53 7.41 14.58 54.89
CA GLN A 53 8.09 15.59 54.10
C GLN A 53 7.07 16.20 53.13
N PRO A 54 7.01 17.54 52.99
CA PRO A 54 6.12 18.15 52.01
C PRO A 54 6.50 17.60 50.63
N PRO A 55 5.53 17.14 49.82
CA PRO A 55 5.82 16.67 48.47
C PRO A 55 6.46 17.83 47.72
N SER A 56 7.69 17.63 47.25
CA SER A 56 8.31 18.54 46.28
C SER A 56 7.31 18.72 45.13
N PRO A 57 6.93 19.97 44.79
CA PRO A 57 5.92 20.19 43.78
C PRO A 57 6.35 19.51 42.48
N PRO A 58 5.42 18.86 41.75
CA PRO A 58 5.74 18.38 40.42
C PRO A 58 6.29 19.57 39.64
N SER A 59 7.48 19.44 39.09
CA SER A 59 8.06 20.41 38.16
C SER A 59 7.12 20.51 36.97
N THR A 60 6.16 21.43 37.03
CA THR A 60 5.24 21.73 35.96
C THR A 60 6.07 22.24 34.80
N PRO A 61 6.07 21.56 33.63
CA PRO A 61 6.73 22.11 32.47
C PRO A 61 6.14 23.49 32.18
N GLN A 62 7.05 24.47 32.12
CA GLN A 62 6.79 25.87 31.85
C GLN A 62 6.19 26.04 30.46
N THR A 63 5.06 26.75 30.38
CA THR A 63 4.51 27.44 29.19
C THR A 63 4.59 26.68 27.86
N PHE A 64 3.48 26.07 27.45
CA PHE A 64 3.33 25.58 26.07
C PHE A 64 3.33 26.78 25.11
N HIS A 65 4.40 26.95 24.32
CA HIS A 65 4.44 27.96 23.27
C HIS A 65 3.46 27.57 22.16
N PRO A 66 2.49 28.44 21.81
CA PRO A 66 1.61 28.17 20.68
C PRO A 66 2.46 27.99 19.41
N PHE A 67 2.12 26.97 18.61
CA PHE A 67 2.91 26.56 17.46
C PHE A 67 3.38 27.72 16.55
N PRO A 68 2.54 28.73 16.20
CA PRO A 68 2.99 29.83 15.33
C PRO A 68 4.10 30.70 15.91
N TYR A 69 4.30 30.70 17.23
CA TYR A 69 5.35 31.49 17.90
C TYR A 69 6.66 30.72 18.08
N LEU A 70 6.71 29.45 17.70
CA LEU A 70 7.95 28.70 17.68
C LEU A 70 8.91 29.28 16.63
N PRO A 71 10.24 29.31 16.91
CA PRO A 71 11.26 29.56 15.90
C PRO A 71 11.04 28.72 14.64
N PHE A 72 11.39 29.29 13.49
CA PHE A 72 11.17 28.66 12.18
C PHE A 72 11.77 27.25 12.11
N GLU A 73 12.95 27.06 12.67
CA GLU A 73 13.66 25.78 12.69
C GLU A 73 12.89 24.71 13.46
N LEU A 74 12.21 25.08 14.56
CA LEU A 74 11.41 24.15 15.33
C LEU A 74 10.08 23.83 14.63
N ARG A 75 9.44 24.82 14.01
CA ARG A 75 8.24 24.58 13.19
C ARG A 75 8.55 23.66 12.01
N LEU A 76 9.68 23.89 11.33
CA LEU A 76 10.12 23.06 10.23
C LEU A 76 10.37 21.61 10.66
N LYS A 77 11.06 21.39 11.79
CA LYS A 77 11.24 20.05 12.35
C LYS A 77 9.90 19.36 12.64
N ILE A 78 8.95 20.05 13.26
CA ILE A 78 7.62 19.50 13.52
C ILE A 78 6.89 19.15 12.20
N TRP A 79 7.05 19.96 11.16
CA TRP A 79 6.51 19.66 9.84
C TRP A 79 7.20 18.49 9.14
N GLU A 80 8.50 18.31 9.34
CA GLU A 80 9.24 17.15 8.85
C GLU A 80 8.73 15.84 9.48
N GLU A 81 8.34 15.86 10.77
CA GLU A 81 7.72 14.70 11.44
C GLU A 81 6.35 14.31 10.85
N LEU A 82 5.68 15.22 10.12
CA LEU A 82 4.44 14.90 9.41
C LEU A 82 4.66 14.25 8.03
N LEU A 83 5.91 14.10 7.59
CA LEU A 83 6.26 13.33 6.39
C LEU A 83 6.21 11.83 6.73
N GLN A 84 5.00 11.28 6.80
CA GLN A 84 4.80 9.86 7.01
C GLN A 84 4.64 9.11 5.67
N PRO A 85 5.07 7.84 5.60
CA PRO A 85 4.79 6.97 4.47
C PRO A 85 3.30 6.83 4.22
N ARG A 86 2.89 6.97 2.97
CA ARG A 86 1.49 6.77 2.57
C ARG A 86 1.36 5.54 1.72
N ILE A 87 0.18 4.92 1.79
CA ILE A 87 -0.17 3.79 0.93
C ILE A 87 -1.11 4.28 -0.16
N ILE A 88 -0.62 4.27 -1.39
CA ILE A 88 -1.39 4.62 -2.58
C ILE A 88 -1.76 3.34 -3.29
N LEU A 89 -3.04 3.10 -3.43
CA LEU A 89 -3.59 2.00 -4.21
C LEU A 89 -3.70 2.40 -5.68
N ALA A 90 -3.24 1.55 -6.58
CA ALA A 90 -3.47 1.61 -8.02
C ALA A 90 -4.28 0.38 -8.46
N ALA A 91 -5.54 0.60 -8.84
CA ALA A 91 -6.47 -0.45 -9.22
C ALA A 91 -6.63 -0.51 -10.74
N CYS A 92 -6.38 -1.69 -11.33
CA CYS A 92 -6.74 -1.98 -12.71
C CYS A 92 -8.15 -2.56 -12.79
N PHE A 93 -9.06 -1.78 -13.33
CA PHE A 93 -10.45 -2.17 -13.48
C PHE A 93 -10.69 -2.92 -14.78
N ASP A 94 -11.54 -3.93 -14.70
CA ASP A 94 -12.22 -4.58 -15.81
C ASP A 94 -13.70 -4.20 -15.79
N SER A 95 -14.25 -3.76 -16.92
CA SER A 95 -15.66 -3.36 -17.02
C SER A 95 -16.65 -4.44 -16.58
N ARG A 96 -16.32 -5.74 -16.76
CA ARG A 96 -17.16 -6.89 -16.39
C ARG A 96 -17.29 -7.04 -14.87
N PHE A 97 -16.23 -6.69 -14.15
CA PHE A 97 -16.14 -6.86 -12.69
C PHE A 97 -16.08 -5.53 -11.93
N ALA A 98 -16.33 -4.42 -12.59
CA ALA A 98 -16.14 -3.07 -12.04
C ALA A 98 -16.95 -2.84 -10.75
N ALA A 99 -18.18 -3.34 -10.66
CA ALA A 99 -19.00 -3.22 -9.45
C ALA A 99 -18.41 -3.99 -8.27
N HIS A 100 -17.88 -5.19 -8.52
CA HIS A 100 -17.20 -6.00 -7.51
C HIS A 100 -15.92 -5.29 -7.03
N LYS A 101 -15.08 -4.81 -7.95
CA LYS A 101 -13.85 -4.07 -7.62
C LYS A 101 -14.13 -2.78 -6.86
N ARG A 102 -15.17 -2.02 -7.23
CA ARG A 102 -15.60 -0.85 -6.44
C ARG A 102 -16.03 -1.22 -5.02
N SER A 103 -16.70 -2.35 -4.87
CA SER A 103 -17.10 -2.84 -3.54
C SER A 103 -15.88 -3.21 -2.69
N GLN A 104 -14.84 -3.81 -3.29
CA GLN A 104 -13.57 -4.09 -2.61
C GLN A 104 -12.83 -2.79 -2.22
N LEU A 105 -12.78 -1.79 -3.10
CA LEU A 105 -12.18 -0.50 -2.77
C LEU A 105 -12.95 0.25 -1.66
N ALA A 106 -14.27 0.14 -1.65
CA ALA A 106 -15.11 0.77 -0.63
C ALA A 106 -14.91 0.20 0.78
N LEU A 107 -14.32 -0.99 0.92
CA LEU A 107 -13.93 -1.56 2.22
C LEU A 107 -12.67 -0.92 2.79
N ARG A 108 -11.93 -0.16 1.99
CA ARG A 108 -10.68 0.50 2.37
C ARG A 108 -10.93 1.98 2.64
N PRO A 109 -10.14 2.62 3.53
CA PRO A 109 -10.25 4.06 3.73
C PRO A 109 -10.06 4.82 2.42
N SER A 110 -10.83 5.87 2.20
CA SER A 110 -10.67 6.78 1.06
C SER A 110 -10.23 8.14 1.58
N LEU A 111 -8.92 8.33 1.67
CA LEU A 111 -8.32 9.57 2.15
C LEU A 111 -8.13 10.59 1.02
N PRO A 112 -8.01 11.89 1.34
CA PRO A 112 -7.73 12.91 0.35
C PRO A 112 -6.47 12.60 -0.47
N PRO A 113 -6.50 12.75 -1.81
CA PRO A 113 -5.36 12.41 -2.67
C PRO A 113 -4.16 13.36 -2.50
N THR A 114 -4.42 14.58 -2.04
CA THR A 114 -3.38 15.60 -1.83
C THR A 114 -2.83 15.50 -0.41
N PRO A 115 -1.52 15.28 -0.21
CA PRO A 115 -0.93 15.23 1.12
C PRO A 115 -1.22 16.51 1.91
N VAL A 116 -1.59 16.35 3.18
CA VAL A 116 -2.07 17.44 4.03
C VAL A 116 -1.08 18.60 4.12
N LEU A 117 0.23 18.31 4.11
CA LEU A 117 1.29 19.32 4.13
C LEU A 117 1.25 20.29 2.95
N LEU A 118 0.71 19.89 1.80
CA LEU A 118 0.54 20.79 0.65
C LEU A 118 -0.60 21.82 0.85
N LEU A 119 -1.48 21.61 1.84
CA LEU A 119 -2.71 22.36 2.04
C LEU A 119 -2.70 23.26 3.30
N ILE A 120 -1.83 23.01 4.27
CA ILE A 120 -1.82 23.73 5.56
C ILE A 120 -1.33 25.19 5.41
N SER A 121 -0.10 25.40 4.95
CA SER A 121 0.49 26.74 4.84
C SER A 121 1.52 26.82 3.71
N ARG A 122 2.03 28.03 3.42
CA ARG A 122 3.12 28.22 2.42
C ARG A 122 4.41 27.52 2.84
N GLU A 123 4.70 27.50 4.13
CA GLU A 123 5.89 26.86 4.71
C GLU A 123 5.81 25.34 4.54
N THR A 124 4.72 24.71 4.97
CA THR A 124 4.53 23.26 4.84
C THR A 124 4.50 22.84 3.38
N ARG A 125 3.91 23.66 2.50
CA ARG A 125 3.86 23.41 1.07
C ARG A 125 5.27 23.44 0.45
N ALA A 126 6.11 24.41 0.84
CA ALA A 126 7.48 24.49 0.38
C ALA A 126 8.32 23.30 0.83
N LEU A 127 8.10 22.79 2.06
CA LEU A 127 8.70 21.55 2.53
C LEU A 127 8.19 20.36 1.71
N ALA A 128 6.88 20.16 1.63
CA ALA A 128 6.27 19.01 0.97
C ALA A 128 6.66 18.89 -0.51
N LEU A 129 6.76 20.01 -1.25
CA LEU A 129 7.17 20.00 -2.66
C LEU A 129 8.64 19.59 -2.88
N ARG A 130 9.46 19.46 -1.84
CA ARG A 130 10.80 18.85 -1.92
C ARG A 130 10.75 17.32 -1.94
N HIS A 131 9.64 16.74 -1.50
CA HIS A 131 9.48 15.30 -1.30
C HIS A 131 8.40 14.69 -2.22
N TYR A 132 7.33 15.43 -2.45
CA TYR A 132 6.18 14.97 -3.24
C TYR A 132 6.22 15.52 -4.66
N GLU A 133 6.04 14.63 -5.62
CA GLU A 133 5.89 14.93 -7.04
C GLU A 133 4.55 14.37 -7.54
N LEU A 134 3.97 15.02 -8.56
CA LEU A 134 2.77 14.49 -9.21
C LEU A 134 3.19 13.42 -10.24
N SER A 135 2.83 12.17 -9.98
CA SER A 135 3.30 10.97 -10.71
C SER A 135 2.16 10.06 -11.15
N PHE A 136 2.54 8.96 -11.81
CA PHE A 136 1.65 7.89 -12.30
C PHE A 136 0.65 8.33 -13.36
N ALA A 137 1.16 9.03 -14.38
CA ALA A 137 0.46 9.04 -15.65
C ALA A 137 0.44 7.61 -16.21
N TRP A 138 -0.64 7.25 -16.90
CA TRP A 138 -0.83 5.88 -17.38
C TRP A 138 -1.43 5.86 -18.78
N LYS A 139 -1.20 4.76 -19.49
CA LYS A 139 -1.71 4.53 -20.84
C LYS A 139 -1.88 3.05 -21.10
N LEU A 140 -3.03 2.66 -21.63
CA LEU A 140 -3.29 1.29 -22.06
C LEU A 140 -2.52 0.98 -23.34
N PRO A 141 -2.03 -0.27 -23.48
CA PRO A 141 -1.56 -0.78 -24.76
C PRO A 141 -2.67 -0.69 -25.82
N PRO A 142 -2.33 -0.40 -27.10
CA PRO A 142 -3.32 -0.26 -28.16
C PRO A 142 -4.27 -1.47 -28.32
N ARG A 143 -3.81 -2.67 -27.95
CA ARG A 143 -4.60 -3.91 -28.02
C ARG A 143 -5.77 -3.95 -27.02
N LEU A 144 -5.60 -3.30 -25.87
CA LEU A 144 -6.63 -3.16 -24.83
C LEU A 144 -7.43 -1.86 -24.95
N ALA A 145 -6.91 -0.89 -25.71
CA ALA A 145 -7.57 0.39 -25.94
C ALA A 145 -8.74 0.20 -26.93
N SER A 146 -9.97 0.19 -26.41
CA SER A 146 -11.15 0.18 -27.28
C SER A 146 -11.34 1.55 -27.96
N PRO A 147 -11.42 1.62 -29.31
CA PRO A 147 -11.49 2.88 -30.05
C PRO A 147 -12.90 3.50 -30.16
N GLU A 148 -13.90 2.99 -29.44
CA GLU A 148 -15.31 3.42 -29.62
C GLU A 148 -15.66 4.72 -28.87
N ALA A 149 -16.53 5.53 -29.48
CA ALA A 149 -17.02 6.77 -28.88
C ALA A 149 -17.82 6.49 -27.59
N GLY A 150 -17.39 7.07 -26.47
CA GLY A 150 -17.91 6.76 -25.13
C GLY A 150 -17.12 5.70 -24.36
N ALA A 151 -15.99 5.22 -24.89
CA ALA A 151 -15.06 4.36 -24.17
C ALA A 151 -14.42 5.09 -22.97
N LEU A 152 -14.12 4.31 -21.92
CA LEU A 152 -13.34 4.73 -20.76
C LEU A 152 -11.98 5.28 -21.21
N PRO A 153 -11.34 6.15 -20.41
CA PRO A 153 -10.06 6.73 -20.77
C PRO A 153 -9.04 5.63 -21.09
N THR A 154 -8.36 5.75 -22.23
CA THR A 154 -7.26 4.84 -22.62
C THR A 154 -5.90 5.34 -22.14
N SER A 155 -5.87 6.54 -21.56
CA SER A 155 -4.73 7.09 -20.83
C SER A 155 -5.21 8.14 -19.83
N GLY A 156 -4.38 8.43 -18.82
CA GLY A 156 -4.63 9.45 -17.82
C GLY A 156 -3.36 10.23 -17.49
N PRO A 157 -3.47 11.54 -17.20
CA PRO A 157 -2.34 12.33 -16.73
C PRO A 157 -1.91 11.88 -15.31
N ALA A 158 -0.73 12.32 -14.89
CA ALA A 158 -0.28 12.14 -13.52
C ALA A 158 -1.22 12.89 -12.57
N ARG A 159 -1.74 12.20 -11.55
CA ARG A 159 -2.71 12.75 -10.60
C ARG A 159 -2.42 12.39 -9.13
N VAL A 160 -1.40 11.57 -8.91
CA VAL A 160 -1.03 11.08 -7.59
C VAL A 160 0.18 11.87 -7.11
N TRP A 161 0.05 12.62 -6.02
CA TRP A 161 1.22 13.07 -5.30
C TRP A 161 1.90 11.85 -4.71
N PHE A 162 3.20 11.67 -4.93
CA PHE A 162 3.94 10.51 -4.44
C PHE A 162 5.33 10.92 -3.98
N ASN A 163 5.74 10.42 -2.83
CA ASN A 163 7.09 10.52 -2.31
C ASN A 163 7.80 9.18 -2.53
N PHE A 164 8.58 9.09 -3.61
CA PHE A 164 9.27 7.85 -4.00
C PHE A 164 10.22 7.26 -2.96
N ARG A 165 10.59 8.04 -1.94
CA ARG A 165 11.42 7.56 -0.84
C ARG A 165 10.61 6.84 0.23
N LEU A 166 9.40 7.32 0.55
CA LEU A 166 8.62 6.86 1.70
C LEU A 166 7.35 6.10 1.28
N ASP A 167 6.64 6.60 0.27
CA ASP A 167 5.33 6.07 -0.10
C ASP A 167 5.44 4.68 -0.73
N ALA A 168 4.39 3.88 -0.54
CA ALA A 168 4.23 2.58 -1.17
C ALA A 168 3.08 2.56 -2.18
N LEU A 169 3.27 1.76 -3.23
CA LEU A 169 2.26 1.51 -4.25
C LEU A 169 1.63 0.12 -4.05
N LEU A 170 0.35 0.06 -3.70
CA LEU A 170 -0.42 -1.19 -3.62
C LEU A 170 -1.16 -1.43 -4.93
N LEU A 171 -0.86 -2.54 -5.61
CA LEU A 171 -1.50 -2.95 -6.84
C LEU A 171 -2.74 -3.80 -6.56
N MET A 172 -3.82 -3.50 -7.28
CA MET A 172 -5.12 -4.18 -7.15
C MET A 172 -5.80 -4.35 -8.51
N GLY A 173 -6.77 -5.25 -8.57
CA GLY A 173 -7.56 -5.55 -9.76
C GLY A 173 -6.84 -6.50 -10.71
N GLU A 174 -7.15 -6.41 -11.99
CA GLU A 174 -6.60 -7.30 -13.00
C GLU A 174 -5.09 -7.05 -13.19
N LEU A 175 -4.24 -7.92 -12.61
CA LEU A 175 -2.78 -7.80 -12.71
C LEU A 175 -2.28 -8.12 -14.13
N GLU A 176 -2.92 -9.10 -14.78
CA GLU A 176 -2.63 -9.52 -16.15
C GLU A 176 -3.87 -9.50 -17.05
N PRO A 177 -4.34 -8.30 -17.46
CA PRO A 177 -5.41 -8.18 -18.44
C PRO A 177 -5.09 -8.89 -19.74
N PHE A 178 -6.05 -9.66 -20.25
CA PHE A 178 -5.97 -10.32 -21.56
C PHE A 178 -6.79 -9.58 -22.60
N ASP A 179 -6.27 -9.49 -23.83
CA ASP A 179 -7.08 -9.07 -24.97
C ASP A 179 -7.99 -10.21 -25.47
N GLN A 180 -8.85 -9.90 -26.45
CA GLN A 180 -9.78 -10.87 -27.05
C GLN A 180 -9.10 -12.05 -27.77
N TYR A 181 -7.77 -11.98 -27.97
CA TYR A 181 -6.98 -13.03 -28.61
C TYR A 181 -6.13 -13.82 -27.61
N GLY A 182 -6.25 -13.52 -26.30
CA GLY A 182 -5.51 -14.21 -25.25
C GLY A 182 -4.09 -13.71 -25.05
N PHE A 183 -3.71 -12.53 -25.56
CA PHE A 183 -2.43 -11.91 -25.20
C PHE A 183 -2.57 -11.13 -23.90
N ASN A 184 -1.70 -11.42 -22.93
CA ASN A 184 -1.64 -10.66 -21.69
C ASN A 184 -0.95 -9.29 -21.90
N SER A 185 -1.34 -8.33 -21.08
CA SER A 185 -0.76 -7.00 -21.03
C SER A 185 -0.75 -6.52 -19.57
N PRO A 186 0.27 -6.89 -18.79
CA PRO A 186 0.34 -6.64 -17.35
C PRO A 186 0.08 -5.18 -16.98
N MET A 187 -0.75 -4.94 -15.95
CA MET A 187 -1.20 -3.60 -15.58
C MET A 187 -0.06 -2.64 -15.23
N VAL A 188 1.04 -3.18 -14.70
CA VAL A 188 2.23 -2.41 -14.34
C VAL A 188 2.90 -1.75 -15.54
N TYR A 189 2.68 -2.28 -16.75
CA TYR A 189 3.15 -1.66 -17.98
C TYR A 189 2.26 -0.51 -18.47
N PHE A 190 1.10 -0.29 -17.84
CA PHE A 190 0.26 0.88 -18.13
C PHE A 190 0.86 2.13 -17.49
N LEU A 191 1.56 1.97 -16.37
CA LEU A 191 2.26 3.04 -15.65
C LEU A 191 3.53 3.46 -16.39
N ARG A 192 3.92 4.74 -16.29
CA ARG A 192 5.20 5.23 -16.83
C ARG A 192 6.39 4.49 -16.23
N ARG A 193 7.33 4.11 -17.09
CA ARG A 193 8.50 3.30 -16.69
C ARG A 193 9.40 4.06 -15.72
N GLU A 194 9.50 5.36 -15.91
CA GLU A 194 10.34 6.27 -15.14
C GLU A 194 9.86 6.35 -13.68
N ASP A 195 8.55 6.40 -13.47
CA ASP A 195 7.95 6.39 -12.14
C ASP A 195 8.18 5.03 -11.47
N CYS A 196 7.85 3.91 -12.14
CA CYS A 196 8.02 2.57 -11.57
C CYS A 196 9.46 2.26 -11.12
N LYS A 197 10.47 2.74 -11.85
CA LYS A 197 11.89 2.56 -11.49
C LYS A 197 12.26 3.20 -10.14
N ARG A 198 11.56 4.28 -9.76
CA ARG A 198 11.86 5.07 -8.55
C ARG A 198 11.13 4.56 -7.32
N VAL A 199 10.05 3.79 -7.49
CA VAL A 199 9.27 3.23 -6.38
C VAL A 199 10.13 2.21 -5.63
N ARG A 200 10.22 2.39 -4.31
CA ARG A 200 10.99 1.53 -3.40
C ARG A 200 10.13 0.51 -2.66
N HIS A 201 8.84 0.82 -2.50
CA HIS A 201 7.89 -0.04 -1.80
C HIS A 201 6.72 -0.35 -2.72
N VAL A 202 6.55 -1.62 -3.06
CA VAL A 202 5.44 -2.11 -3.88
C VAL A 202 4.78 -3.28 -3.18
N ALA A 203 3.45 -3.27 -3.22
CA ALA A 203 2.62 -4.32 -2.68
C ALA A 203 1.62 -4.79 -3.75
N VAL A 204 1.14 -6.01 -3.62
CA VAL A 204 0.08 -6.60 -4.45
C VAL A 204 -0.97 -7.19 -3.52
N ALA A 205 -2.24 -6.92 -3.76
CA ALA A 205 -3.32 -7.54 -3.00
C ALA A 205 -3.39 -9.05 -3.30
N TYR A 206 -3.39 -9.86 -2.25
CA TYR A 206 -3.36 -11.33 -2.35
C TYR A 206 -4.56 -11.89 -3.15
N GLU A 207 -5.73 -11.28 -3.00
CA GLU A 207 -6.95 -11.66 -3.71
C GLU A 207 -6.79 -11.65 -5.24
N GLU A 208 -5.90 -10.81 -5.76
CA GLU A 208 -5.64 -10.63 -7.20
C GLU A 208 -4.66 -11.66 -7.78
N LEU A 209 -4.03 -12.45 -6.92
CA LEU A 209 -3.25 -13.61 -7.36
C LEU A 209 -4.16 -14.80 -7.66
N HIS A 210 -5.45 -14.73 -7.32
CA HIS A 210 -6.46 -15.77 -7.56
C HIS A 210 -5.97 -17.19 -7.22
N LEU A 211 -5.23 -17.31 -6.11
CA LEU A 211 -4.56 -18.55 -5.74
C LEU A 211 -5.60 -19.67 -5.56
N GLY A 212 -5.49 -20.75 -6.33
CA GLY A 212 -6.44 -21.86 -6.37
C GLY A 212 -7.38 -21.86 -7.59
N VAL A 213 -7.45 -20.73 -8.32
CA VAL A 213 -8.01 -20.65 -9.66
C VAL A 213 -6.89 -20.64 -10.68
N TYR A 214 -5.85 -19.83 -10.45
CA TYR A 214 -4.69 -19.74 -11.31
C TYR A 214 -3.68 -20.84 -11.04
N GLU A 215 -3.05 -21.30 -12.11
CA GLU A 215 -1.89 -22.18 -12.05
C GLU A 215 -0.66 -21.40 -11.55
N SER A 216 0.32 -22.12 -11.00
CA SER A 216 1.54 -21.51 -10.45
C SER A 216 2.30 -20.66 -11.47
N GLU A 217 2.26 -21.02 -12.75
CA GLU A 217 2.91 -20.27 -13.83
C GLU A 217 2.27 -18.90 -14.08
N GLN A 218 0.94 -18.80 -13.97
CA GLN A 218 0.20 -17.54 -14.14
C GLN A 218 0.48 -16.60 -12.97
N ILE A 219 0.40 -17.11 -11.74
CA ILE A 219 0.73 -16.35 -10.53
C ILE A 219 2.17 -15.83 -10.61
N PHE A 220 3.09 -16.69 -11.06
CA PHE A 220 4.47 -16.29 -11.29
C PHE A 220 4.59 -15.20 -12.36
N GLY A 221 3.94 -15.35 -13.52
CA GLY A 221 3.95 -14.36 -14.60
C GLY A 221 3.53 -12.98 -14.11
N SER A 222 2.41 -12.92 -13.39
CA SER A 222 1.91 -11.72 -12.72
C SER A 222 2.97 -11.08 -11.82
N LEU A 223 3.56 -11.85 -10.89
CA LEU A 223 4.55 -11.34 -9.94
C LEU A 223 5.86 -10.93 -10.62
N PHE A 224 6.31 -11.70 -11.61
CA PHE A 224 7.52 -11.41 -12.38
C PHE A 224 7.41 -10.04 -13.06
N HIS A 225 6.28 -9.75 -13.72
CA HIS A 225 6.07 -8.46 -14.37
C HIS A 225 6.10 -7.31 -13.39
N VAL A 226 5.57 -7.49 -12.17
CA VAL A 226 5.68 -6.50 -11.09
C VAL A 226 7.16 -6.29 -10.71
N VAL A 227 7.87 -7.35 -10.35
CA VAL A 227 9.28 -7.25 -9.90
C VAL A 227 10.18 -6.64 -10.98
N ASP A 228 10.01 -7.04 -12.24
CA ASP A 228 10.73 -6.48 -13.39
C ASP A 228 10.45 -4.98 -13.58
N ARG A 229 9.19 -4.58 -13.42
CA ARG A 229 8.78 -3.19 -13.62
C ARG A 229 9.22 -2.26 -12.49
N PHE A 230 9.40 -2.79 -11.29
CA PHE A 230 9.78 -2.05 -10.07
C PHE A 230 11.19 -2.44 -9.58
N PRO A 231 12.26 -2.18 -10.36
CA PRO A 231 13.61 -2.62 -10.00
C PRO A 231 14.15 -1.98 -8.72
N GLY A 232 13.65 -0.81 -8.33
CA GLY A 232 14.01 -0.11 -7.09
C GLY A 232 13.44 -0.74 -5.82
N ALA A 233 12.43 -1.60 -5.93
CA ALA A 233 11.83 -2.28 -4.79
C ALA A 233 12.58 -3.58 -4.48
N GLU A 234 13.29 -3.64 -3.35
CA GLU A 234 14.01 -4.85 -2.92
C GLU A 234 13.07 -5.99 -2.50
N ARG A 235 11.88 -5.62 -2.05
CA ARG A 235 10.84 -6.55 -1.58
C ARG A 235 9.53 -6.28 -2.30
N LEU A 236 8.87 -7.34 -2.71
CA LEU A 236 7.47 -7.32 -3.13
C LEU A 236 6.62 -7.79 -1.95
N LEU A 237 5.72 -6.94 -1.49
CA LEU A 237 4.78 -7.30 -0.43
C LEU A 237 3.51 -7.88 -1.04
N VAL A 238 2.96 -8.92 -0.43
CA VAL A 238 1.66 -9.48 -0.79
C VAL A 238 0.74 -9.25 0.41
N THR A 239 -0.26 -8.40 0.25
CA THR A 239 -1.15 -8.01 1.36
C THR A 239 -2.35 -8.92 1.44
N SER A 240 -2.60 -9.47 2.62
CA SER A 240 -3.78 -10.27 2.94
C SER A 240 -4.76 -9.43 3.74
N THR A 241 -6.03 -9.46 3.34
CA THR A 241 -7.14 -8.96 4.15
C THR A 241 -7.55 -10.02 5.20
N LEU A 242 -8.42 -9.66 6.14
CA LEU A 242 -9.01 -10.62 7.09
C LEU A 242 -9.79 -11.74 6.38
N ARG A 243 -10.49 -11.41 5.28
CA ARG A 243 -11.26 -12.39 4.50
C ARG A 243 -10.37 -13.44 3.84
N ASP A 244 -9.18 -13.03 3.40
CA ASP A 244 -8.19 -13.93 2.84
C ASP A 244 -7.66 -14.93 3.90
N ALA A 245 -7.44 -14.44 5.12
CA ALA A 245 -6.97 -15.23 6.26
C ALA A 245 -8.04 -16.20 6.82
N GLU A 246 -9.32 -15.87 6.69
CA GLU A 246 -10.43 -16.79 7.02
C GLU A 246 -10.54 -17.94 6.00
N THR A 247 -10.23 -17.64 4.73
CA THR A 247 -10.31 -18.62 3.65
C THR A 247 -9.12 -19.59 3.67
N ARG A 248 -7.96 -19.15 4.19
CA ARG A 248 -6.76 -19.97 4.35
C ARG A 248 -5.99 -19.58 5.61
N HIS A 249 -5.53 -20.56 6.38
CA HIS A 249 -4.63 -20.36 7.53
C HIS A 249 -3.26 -19.82 7.09
N LEU A 250 -3.19 -18.53 6.79
CA LEU A 250 -1.96 -17.81 6.44
C LEU A 250 -1.24 -17.41 7.74
N VAL A 251 0.03 -17.80 7.88
CA VAL A 251 0.91 -17.28 8.93
C VAL A 251 1.57 -16.00 8.40
N LEU A 252 1.43 -14.87 9.10
CA LEU A 252 1.88 -13.53 8.66
C LEU A 252 2.57 -12.77 9.83
N PRO A 253 3.60 -11.94 9.59
CA PRO A 253 4.38 -11.85 8.35
C PRO A 253 5.25 -13.10 8.19
N ALA A 254 5.33 -13.65 6.96
CA ALA A 254 6.11 -14.86 6.72
C ALA A 254 6.93 -14.76 5.43
N ALA A 255 8.24 -14.98 5.56
CA ALA A 255 9.13 -15.20 4.42
C ALA A 255 9.04 -16.65 3.89
N ASP A 256 8.72 -17.63 4.74
CA ASP A 256 8.53 -19.04 4.32
C ASP A 256 7.11 -19.32 3.81
N ASN A 257 6.58 -18.41 2.99
CA ASN A 257 5.23 -18.53 2.45
C ASN A 257 5.23 -19.31 1.11
N VAL A 258 4.06 -19.82 0.71
CA VAL A 258 3.90 -20.61 -0.53
C VAL A 258 4.34 -19.81 -1.76
N ILE A 259 4.07 -18.50 -1.79
CA ILE A 259 4.43 -17.64 -2.91
C ILE A 259 5.96 -17.50 -3.02
N GLN A 260 6.65 -17.31 -1.89
CA GLN A 260 8.12 -17.28 -1.85
C GLN A 260 8.71 -18.64 -2.24
N LYS A 261 8.09 -19.77 -1.86
CA LYS A 261 8.52 -21.11 -2.29
C LYS A 261 8.38 -21.30 -3.80
N VAL A 262 7.25 -20.88 -4.37
CA VAL A 262 7.01 -20.91 -5.82
C VAL A 262 8.04 -20.03 -6.53
N TRP A 263 8.28 -18.82 -6.04
CA TRP A 263 9.30 -17.92 -6.56
C TRP A 263 10.70 -18.55 -6.53
N LEU A 264 11.14 -19.08 -5.39
CA LEU A 264 12.46 -19.69 -5.25
C LEU A 264 12.62 -20.95 -6.10
N ALA A 265 11.61 -21.81 -6.16
CA ALA A 265 11.63 -23.00 -7.00
C ALA A 265 11.82 -22.63 -8.47
N TRP A 266 11.17 -21.57 -8.93
CA TRP A 266 11.30 -21.09 -10.30
C TRP A 266 12.65 -20.42 -10.57
N VAL A 267 13.11 -19.54 -9.66
CA VAL A 267 14.41 -18.87 -9.79
C VAL A 267 15.55 -19.87 -9.86
N ASN A 268 15.46 -20.96 -9.09
CA ASN A 268 16.45 -22.03 -9.10
C ASN A 268 16.27 -22.99 -10.29
N GLY A 269 15.07 -23.11 -10.84
CA GLY A 269 14.73 -24.02 -11.94
C GLY A 269 14.94 -23.45 -13.34
N THR A 270 15.05 -22.13 -13.49
CA THR A 270 15.18 -21.47 -14.79
C THR A 270 16.56 -20.83 -14.97
N SER A 271 17.22 -21.12 -16.09
CA SER A 271 18.58 -20.63 -16.41
C SER A 271 18.63 -19.15 -16.86
N ILE A 272 17.48 -18.47 -16.90
CA ILE A 272 17.32 -17.13 -17.51
C ILE A 272 17.25 -16.02 -16.46
N VAL A 273 17.21 -16.36 -15.17
CA VAL A 273 17.07 -15.35 -14.11
C VAL A 273 18.37 -14.58 -13.92
N THR A 274 18.31 -13.26 -14.04
CA THR A 274 19.43 -12.37 -13.73
C THR A 274 19.69 -12.34 -12.23
N SER A 275 20.94 -12.07 -11.84
CA SER A 275 21.33 -11.96 -10.42
C SER A 275 20.49 -10.94 -9.64
N SER A 276 19.98 -9.90 -10.30
CA SER A 276 19.15 -8.85 -9.70
C SER A 276 17.74 -9.29 -9.30
N LEU A 277 17.19 -10.31 -9.95
CA LEU A 277 15.88 -10.88 -9.60
C LEU A 277 15.99 -11.93 -8.50
N ALA A 278 17.11 -12.67 -8.49
CA ALA A 278 17.37 -13.70 -7.47
C ALA A 278 17.46 -13.13 -6.04
N SER A 279 17.89 -11.87 -5.88
CA SER A 279 17.98 -11.22 -4.57
C SER A 279 16.66 -10.62 -4.06
N LYS A 280 15.59 -10.66 -4.86
CA LYS A 280 14.28 -10.09 -4.49
C LYS A 280 13.54 -11.01 -3.53
N GLN A 281 12.88 -10.42 -2.54
CA GLN A 281 12.08 -11.14 -1.54
C GLN A 281 10.59 -10.89 -1.75
N ILE A 282 9.77 -11.93 -1.66
CA ILE A 282 8.31 -11.83 -1.65
C ILE A 282 7.81 -12.16 -0.24
N LEU A 283 7.23 -11.18 0.44
CA LEU A 283 6.75 -11.32 1.81
C LEU A 283 5.24 -11.19 1.84
N MET A 284 4.55 -12.09 2.54
CA MET A 284 3.14 -11.90 2.85
C MET A 284 3.00 -11.15 4.17
N ILE A 285 2.14 -10.13 4.19
CA ILE A 285 1.80 -9.33 5.38
C ILE A 285 0.30 -9.08 5.44
N ARG A 286 -0.23 -8.69 6.59
CA ARG A 286 -1.61 -8.17 6.64
C ARG A 286 -1.66 -6.80 5.98
N GLU A 287 -2.77 -6.50 5.30
CA GLU A 287 -2.96 -5.18 4.69
C GLU A 287 -2.95 -4.06 5.75
N ASP A 288 -3.55 -4.31 6.92
CA ASP A 288 -3.57 -3.37 8.05
C ASP A 288 -2.16 -2.99 8.53
N ASP A 289 -1.22 -3.94 8.45
CA ASP A 289 0.16 -3.77 8.92
C ASP A 289 1.07 -3.15 7.84
N LEU A 290 0.57 -2.93 6.61
CA LEU A 290 1.39 -2.45 5.49
C LEU A 290 1.97 -1.06 5.77
N ALA A 291 1.18 -0.14 6.32
CA ALA A 291 1.63 1.21 6.62
C ALA A 291 2.78 1.19 7.64
N ASP A 292 2.61 0.44 8.73
CA ASP A 292 3.63 0.29 9.77
C ASP A 292 4.88 -0.41 9.23
N PHE A 293 4.71 -1.46 8.43
CA PHE A 293 5.84 -2.17 7.83
C PHE A 293 6.67 -1.24 6.95
N VAL A 294 6.02 -0.43 6.10
CA VAL A 294 6.72 0.53 5.22
C VAL A 294 7.45 1.57 6.07
N ALA A 295 6.84 2.10 7.12
CA ALA A 295 7.48 3.08 8.02
C ALA A 295 8.75 2.57 8.69
N HIS A 296 8.80 1.30 9.09
CA HIS A 296 9.99 0.69 9.68
C HIS A 296 11.10 0.36 8.67
N HIS A 297 10.80 0.39 7.37
CA HIS A 297 11.73 -0.01 6.29
C HIS A 297 11.99 1.10 5.26
N SER A 298 11.64 2.35 5.58
CA SER A 298 11.81 3.57 4.76
C SER A 298 13.19 4.23 4.87
#